data_AF-A0A290Q9R5-F1
#
_entry.id   AF-A0A290Q9R5-F1
#
_cell.length_a   1.000
_cell.length_b   1.000
_cell.length_c   1.000
_cell.angle_alpha   90.00
_cell.angle_beta   90.00
_cell.angle_gamma   90.00
#
_symmetry.space_group_name_H-M   'P 1'
#
loop_
_entity.id
_entity.type
_entity.pdbx_description
1 polymer ?
#
loop_
_entity_poly.entity_id
_entity_poly.type
_entity_poly.pdbx_seq_one_letter_code
_entity_poly.pdbx_strand_id
1 'polypeptide(L)'
;MENKTVSWQKRFGFTVCAADAVEKKIPAKALGVAVIFEPTETGEKIFLVIESRASGLRAHCVKRLTTGKLPPVASLKVAFKAVELADASPESVKAACREQLILTGELRRELRPAMR
;
A
#
# COMPACT_ATOMS: atom_id res chain seq x y z
N MET A 1 -11.65 23.36 4.61
CA MET A 1 -11.16 22.00 4.27
C MET A 1 -11.38 21.82 2.79
N GLU A 2 -10.34 21.56 2.00
CA GLU A 2 -10.53 21.28 0.57
C GLU A 2 -11.43 20.06 0.40
N ASN A 3 -12.53 20.23 -0.33
CA ASN A 3 -13.34 19.12 -0.82
C ASN A 3 -12.51 18.35 -1.85
N LYS A 4 -11.74 17.37 -1.36
CA LYS A 4 -11.04 16.40 -2.19
C LYS A 4 -12.09 15.48 -2.83
N THR A 5 -12.65 15.92 -3.96
CA THR A 5 -13.64 15.17 -4.75
C THR A 5 -13.06 13.88 -5.34
N VAL A 6 -11.73 13.78 -5.40
CA VAL A 6 -11.01 12.61 -5.89
C VAL A 6 -10.44 11.80 -4.72
N SER A 7 -10.73 10.50 -4.71
CA SER A 7 -10.23 9.58 -3.68
C SER A 7 -8.70 9.62 -3.58
N TRP A 8 -8.15 9.40 -2.39
CA TRP A 8 -6.70 9.46 -2.20
C TRP A 8 -6.00 8.39 -3.05
N GLN A 9 -6.61 7.22 -3.25
CA GLN A 9 -6.04 6.18 -4.11
C GLN A 9 -5.81 6.71 -5.53
N LYS A 10 -6.80 7.40 -6.11
CA LYS A 10 -6.67 8.02 -7.43
C LYS A 10 -5.63 9.14 -7.43
N ARG A 11 -5.63 10.02 -6.42
CA ARG A 11 -4.67 11.13 -6.32
C ARG A 11 -3.21 10.67 -6.25
N PHE A 12 -2.94 9.58 -5.52
CA PHE A 12 -1.59 9.02 -5.42
C PHE A 12 -1.26 7.98 -6.51
N GLY A 13 -2.22 7.65 -7.38
CA GLY A 13 -2.05 6.67 -8.47
C GLY A 13 -1.95 5.22 -7.97
N PHE A 14 -2.70 4.87 -6.94
CA PHE A 14 -2.77 3.52 -6.38
C PHE A 14 -3.78 2.67 -7.14
N THR A 15 -3.38 1.43 -7.40
CA THR A 15 -4.30 0.36 -7.84
C THR A 15 -4.94 -0.26 -6.63
N VAL A 16 -6.24 -0.56 -6.68
CA VAL A 16 -6.97 -1.19 -5.56
C VAL A 16 -7.39 -2.60 -5.95
N CYS A 17 -7.20 -3.55 -5.02
CA CYS A 17 -7.68 -4.91 -5.14
C CYS A 17 -8.26 -5.41 -3.81
N ALA A 18 -9.01 -6.51 -3.86
CA ALA A 18 -9.39 -7.26 -2.66
C ALA A 18 -8.14 -7.88 -2.03
N ALA A 19 -8.13 -8.02 -0.70
CA ALA A 19 -6.95 -8.51 0.02
C ALA A 19 -6.56 -9.96 -0.33
N ASP A 20 -7.52 -10.80 -0.69
CA ASP A 20 -7.30 -12.16 -1.19
C ASP A 20 -6.72 -12.22 -2.63
N ALA A 21 -6.76 -11.11 -3.36
CA ALA A 21 -6.26 -11.01 -4.73
C ALA A 21 -4.81 -10.49 -4.82
N VAL A 22 -4.19 -10.14 -3.68
CA VAL A 22 -2.84 -9.54 -3.61
C VAL A 22 -1.80 -10.37 -4.37
N GLU A 23 -1.79 -11.69 -4.16
CA GLU A 23 -0.77 -12.55 -4.77
C GLU A 23 -0.82 -12.58 -6.29
N LYS A 24 -2.02 -12.38 -6.86
CA LYS A 24 -2.27 -12.32 -8.30
C LYS A 24 -2.05 -10.91 -8.88
N LYS A 25 -2.20 -9.86 -8.07
CA LYS A 25 -2.19 -8.46 -8.53
C LYS A 25 -0.86 -7.74 -8.34
N ILE A 26 -0.05 -8.15 -7.37
CA ILE A 26 1.27 -7.55 -7.11
C ILE A 26 2.35 -8.49 -7.64
N PRO A 27 3.23 -8.04 -8.57
CA PRO A 27 4.33 -8.87 -9.04
C PRO A 27 5.26 -9.31 -7.89
N ALA A 28 5.82 -10.52 -7.99
CA ALA A 28 6.52 -11.17 -6.88
C ALA A 28 7.72 -10.37 -6.35
N LYS A 29 8.43 -9.68 -7.25
CA LYS A 29 9.66 -8.93 -6.95
C LYS A 29 9.46 -7.42 -6.94
N ALA A 30 8.23 -6.94 -7.16
CA ALA A 30 7.98 -5.52 -7.22
C ALA A 30 8.23 -4.86 -5.87
N LEU A 31 8.89 -3.71 -5.90
CA LEU A 31 9.06 -2.84 -4.74
C LEU A 31 7.94 -1.80 -4.72
N GLY A 32 7.60 -1.26 -3.56
CA GLY A 32 6.60 -0.20 -3.51
C GLY A 32 5.95 0.01 -2.16
N VAL A 33 4.76 0.62 -2.21
CA VAL A 33 3.95 0.96 -1.04
C VAL A 33 2.56 0.34 -1.20
N ALA A 34 2.03 -0.18 -0.10
CA ALA A 34 0.65 -0.65 -0.01
C ALA A 34 -0.04 -0.08 1.23
N VAL A 35 -1.36 0.02 1.17
CA VAL A 35 -2.23 0.40 2.27
C VAL A 35 -3.31 -0.66 2.39
N ILE A 36 -3.45 -1.21 3.59
CA ILE A 36 -4.52 -2.15 3.94
C ILE A 36 -5.61 -1.36 4.66
N PHE A 37 -6.83 -1.45 4.16
CA PHE A 37 -7.97 -0.72 4.67
C PHE A 37 -9.27 -1.52 4.57
N GLU A 38 -10.25 -1.16 5.38
CA GLU A 38 -11.61 -1.65 5.30
C GLU A 38 -12.52 -0.52 4.82
N PRO A 39 -13.27 -0.70 3.72
CA PRO A 39 -14.33 0.23 3.37
C PRO A 39 -15.43 0.21 4.44
N THR A 40 -15.90 1.37 4.85
CA THR A 40 -17.01 1.53 5.80
C THR A 40 -18.13 2.34 5.13
N GLU A 41 -19.32 2.38 5.74
CA GLU A 41 -20.45 3.16 5.22
C GLU A 41 -20.14 4.66 5.10
N THR A 42 -19.28 5.18 5.98
CA THR A 42 -18.92 6.60 6.07
C THR A 42 -17.56 6.92 5.46
N GLY A 43 -16.85 5.93 4.92
CA GLY A 43 -15.53 6.13 4.33
C GLY A 43 -14.66 4.88 4.36
N GLU A 44 -13.47 5.00 4.93
CA GLU A 44 -12.47 3.93 4.96
C GLU A 44 -11.75 3.96 6.30
N LYS A 45 -11.49 2.78 6.86
CA LYS A 45 -10.65 2.60 8.04
C LYS A 45 -9.30 2.06 7.62
N ILE A 46 -8.24 2.82 7.90
CA ILE A 46 -6.87 2.47 7.49
C ILE A 46 -6.21 1.68 8.61
N PHE A 47 -5.78 0.46 8.32
CA PHE A 47 -5.11 -0.40 9.31
C PHE A 47 -3.59 -0.30 9.22
N LEU A 48 -3.05 -0.35 8.00
CA LEU A 48 -1.61 -0.44 7.79
C LEU A 48 -1.20 0.31 6.54
N VAL A 49 -0.05 0.98 6.64
CA VAL A 49 0.73 1.47 5.50
C VAL A 49 2.05 0.69 5.49
N ILE A 50 2.33 0.02 4.38
CA ILE A 50 3.45 -0.90 4.19
C ILE A 50 4.36 -0.34 3.11
N GLU A 51 5.64 -0.22 3.41
CA GLU A 51 6.71 0.03 2.44
C GLU A 51 7.57 -1.24 2.35
N SER A 52 7.90 -1.69 1.15
CA SER A 52 8.57 -2.98 0.94
C SER A 52 10.08 -2.92 1.13
N ARG A 53 10.66 -1.72 0.99
CA ARG A 53 12.11 -1.45 1.02
C ARG A 53 12.84 -2.36 0.02
N ALA A 54 13.94 -2.99 0.42
CA ALA A 54 14.77 -3.87 -0.42
C ALA A 54 14.20 -5.29 -0.64
N SER A 55 12.91 -5.50 -0.36
CA SER A 55 12.24 -6.81 -0.52
C SER A 55 10.87 -6.61 -1.16
N GLY A 56 10.32 -7.67 -1.76
CA GLY A 56 9.09 -7.58 -2.56
C GLY A 56 7.85 -7.18 -1.73
N LEU A 57 7.09 -6.20 -2.22
CA LEU A 57 5.87 -5.68 -1.58
C LEU A 57 4.83 -6.77 -1.35
N ARG A 58 4.67 -7.68 -2.32
CA ARG A 58 3.74 -8.81 -2.24
C ARG A 58 3.94 -9.62 -0.97
N ALA A 59 5.19 -9.99 -0.66
CA ALA A 59 5.51 -10.81 0.50
C ALA A 59 5.14 -10.11 1.82
N HIS A 60 5.36 -8.79 1.91
CA HIS A 60 4.95 -8.02 3.08
C HIS A 60 3.44 -7.95 3.23
N CYS A 61 2.71 -7.70 2.15
CA CYS A 61 1.24 -7.68 2.18
C CYS A 61 0.68 -9.04 2.62
N VAL A 62 1.11 -10.13 2.00
CA VAL A 62 0.67 -11.49 2.35
C VAL A 62 0.98 -11.80 3.81
N LYS A 63 2.21 -11.52 4.27
CA LYS A 63 2.58 -11.71 5.68
C LYS A 63 1.67 -10.93 6.62
N ARG A 64 1.39 -9.65 6.32
CA ARG A 64 0.54 -8.82 7.18
C ARG A 64 -0.92 -9.25 7.18
N LEU A 65 -1.44 -9.72 6.04
CA LEU A 65 -2.81 -10.23 5.93
C LEU A 65 -3.00 -11.58 6.63
N THR A 66 -1.95 -12.41 6.66
CA THR A 66 -2.01 -13.75 7.28
C THR A 66 -1.70 -13.74 8.77
N THR A 67 -0.70 -12.96 9.19
CA THR A 67 -0.21 -12.97 10.58
C THR A 67 -0.53 -11.68 11.33
N GLY A 68 -1.07 -10.66 10.67
CA GLY A 68 -1.49 -9.44 11.32
C GLY A 68 -2.79 -9.65 12.08
N LYS A 69 -2.92 -9.03 13.26
CA LYS A 69 -4.19 -8.95 14.00
C LYS A 69 -5.14 -7.96 13.29
N LEU A 70 -5.55 -8.32 12.08
CA LEU A 70 -6.43 -7.54 11.21
C LEU A 70 -7.84 -8.15 11.20
N PRO A 71 -8.85 -7.39 10.75
CA PRO A 71 -10.16 -7.95 10.40
C PRO A 71 -10.06 -9.10 9.38
N PRO A 72 -11.15 -9.86 9.19
CA PRO A 72 -11.19 -10.93 8.20
C PRO A 72 -10.75 -10.43 6.81
N VAL A 73 -9.88 -11.19 6.13
CA VAL A 73 -9.32 -10.81 4.82
C VAL A 73 -10.41 -10.45 3.80
N ALA A 74 -11.57 -11.11 3.86
CA ALA A 74 -12.71 -10.84 2.98
C ALA A 74 -13.30 -9.42 3.12
N SER A 75 -13.15 -8.74 4.27
CA SER A 75 -13.60 -7.35 4.44
C SER A 75 -12.54 -6.32 4.03
N LEU A 76 -11.32 -6.76 3.77
CA LEU A 76 -10.18 -5.88 3.53
C LEU A 76 -9.92 -5.63 2.04
N LYS A 77 -9.47 -4.42 1.76
CA LYS A 77 -8.90 -4.01 0.47
C LYS A 77 -7.45 -3.61 0.64
N VAL A 78 -6.72 -3.74 -0.46
CA VAL A 78 -5.31 -3.35 -0.57
C VAL A 78 -5.19 -2.37 -1.73
N ALA A 79 -4.83 -1.14 -1.40
CA ALA A 79 -4.37 -0.17 -2.38
C ALA A 79 -2.85 -0.30 -2.48
N PHE A 80 -2.28 -0.39 -3.67
CA PHE A 80 -0.83 -0.47 -3.85
C PHE A 80 -0.33 0.35 -5.03
N LYS A 81 0.92 0.79 -4.93
CA LYS A 81 1.73 1.32 -6.03
C LYS A 81 3.05 0.55 -6.00
N ALA A 82 3.26 -0.26 -7.03
CA ALA A 82 4.37 -1.19 -7.11
C ALA A 82 5.13 -1.01 -8.43
N VAL A 83 6.44 -1.19 -8.40
CA VAL A 83 7.34 -1.08 -9.55
C VAL A 83 8.29 -2.27 -9.56
N GLU A 84 8.44 -2.89 -10.72
CA GLU A 84 9.53 -3.84 -10.97
C GLU A 84 10.74 -3.04 -11.49
N LEU A 85 11.87 -3.18 -10.82
CA LEU A 85 13.10 -2.52 -11.27
C LEU A 85 13.66 -3.23 -12.49
N ALA A 86 14.14 -2.46 -13.46
CA ALA A 86 14.80 -3.00 -14.66
C ALA A 86 16.09 -3.76 -14.30
N ASP A 87 16.79 -3.31 -13.26
CA ASP A 87 17.99 -3.93 -12.71
C ASP A 87 17.98 -3.88 -11.18
N ALA A 88 18.73 -4.78 -10.55
CA ALA A 88 18.84 -4.88 -9.09
C ALA A 88 20.09 -4.19 -8.53
N SER A 89 20.63 -3.17 -9.23
CA SER A 89 21.78 -2.43 -8.71
C SER A 89 21.47 -1.76 -7.38
N PRO A 90 22.47 -1.60 -6.49
CA PRO A 90 22.30 -0.88 -5.23
C PRO A 90 21.72 0.53 -5.40
N GLU A 91 22.07 1.22 -6.48
CA GLU A 91 21.61 2.56 -6.84
C GLU A 91 20.11 2.54 -7.19
N SER A 92 19.68 1.65 -8.09
CA SER A 92 18.27 1.49 -8.48
C SER A 92 17.41 1.12 -7.27
N VAL A 93 17.88 0.21 -6.42
CA VAL A 93 17.18 -0.17 -5.19
C VAL A 93 17.10 0.98 -4.18
N LYS A 94 18.20 1.73 -3.97
CA LYS A 94 18.21 2.91 -3.08
C LYS A 94 17.24 3.98 -3.56
N ALA A 95 17.24 4.29 -4.86
CA ALA A 95 16.33 5.26 -5.44
C ALA A 95 14.86 4.85 -5.21
N ALA A 96 14.52 3.60 -5.51
CA ALA A 96 13.18 3.07 -5.28
C ALA A 96 12.77 3.10 -3.79
N CYS A 97 13.70 2.78 -2.88
CA CYS A 97 13.44 2.86 -1.44
C CYS A 97 13.21 4.30 -0.97
N ARG A 98 13.94 5.27 -1.52
CA ARG A 98 13.76 6.69 -1.18
C ARG A 98 12.38 7.19 -1.61
N GLU A 99 11.95 6.86 -2.81
CA GLU A 99 10.61 7.20 -3.30
C GLU A 99 9.51 6.60 -2.42
N GLN A 100 9.68 5.34 -1.99
CA GLN A 100 8.74 4.70 -1.05
C GLN A 100 8.64 5.44 0.28
N LEU A 101 9.76 5.92 0.83
CA LEU A 101 9.78 6.65 2.10
C LEU A 101 9.05 8.00 1.98
N ILE A 102 9.28 8.73 0.89
CA ILE A 102 8.60 10.00 0.61
C ILE A 102 7.09 9.76 0.52
N LEU A 103 6.68 8.82 -0.34
CA LEU A 103 5.28 8.50 -0.56
C LEU A 103 4.59 8.00 0.72
N THR A 104 5.27 7.17 1.52
CA THR A 104 4.74 6.68 2.80
C THR A 104 4.57 7.82 3.80
N GLY A 105 5.50 8.77 3.82
CA GLY A 105 5.40 9.98 4.65
C GLY A 105 4.19 10.84 4.29
N GLU A 106 3.93 11.03 3.00
CA GLU A 106 2.76 11.75 2.49
C GLU A 106 1.45 11.02 2.82
N LEU A 107 1.39 9.72 2.56
CA LEU A 107 0.21 8.90 2.86
C LEU A 107 -0.11 8.92 4.35
N ARG A 108 0.87 8.79 5.24
CA ARG A 108 0.63 8.84 6.69
C ARG A 108 0.10 10.20 7.15
N ARG A 109 0.44 11.30 6.46
CA ARG A 109 -0.12 12.63 6.76
C ARG A 109 -1.56 12.72 6.28
N GLU A 110 -1.82 12.27 5.05
CA GLU A 110 -3.15 12.27 4.44
C GLU A 110 -4.14 11.37 5.19
N LEU A 111 -3.71 10.16 5.52
CA LEU A 111 -4.54 9.09 6.08
C LEU A 111 -4.66 9.14 7.59
N ARG A 112 -3.92 10.03 8.27
CA ARG A 112 -3.94 10.17 9.73
C ARG A 112 -5.35 10.24 10.34
N PRO A 113 -6.33 10.96 9.76
CA PRO A 113 -7.69 11.00 10.31
C PRO A 113 -8.39 9.64 10.30
N ALA A 114 -8.10 8.82 9.29
CA ALA A 114 -8.72 7.51 9.06
C ALA A 114 -7.95 6.33 9.70
N MET A 115 -6.81 6.60 10.34
CA MET A 115 -6.01 5.63 11.10
C MET A 115 -6.36 5.58 12.59
N ARG A 116 -7.28 6.42 13.05
CA ARG A 116 -7.78 6.44 14.45
C ARG A 116 -8.94 5.47 14.61
#